data_AF-A0A349DP49-F1
#
_entry.id   AF-A0A349DP49-F1
#
_cell.length_a   1.000
_cell.length_b   1.000
_cell.length_c   1.000
_cell.angle_alpha   90.00
_cell.angle_beta   90.00
_cell.angle_gamma   90.00
#
_symmetry.space_group_name_H-M   'P 1'
#
loop_
_entity.id
_entity.type
_entity.pdbx_description
1 polymer ?
#
loop_
_entity_poly.entity_id
_entity_poly.type
_entity_poly.pdbx_seq_one_letter_code
_entity_poly.pdbx_strand_id
1 'polypeptide(L)'
;ISRGNSNMNLRELITWGLVRKEIKPGERKEFFVAEKDMWEVSKCIIRERKKRELDQIKRTIDHLAAVEGDKKDEEYQEFVTLIDDMKNLTTSADKVLNRLSMAEKNWLLKKFLKMFV
;
A
#
# COMPACT_ATOMS: atom_id res chain seq x y z
N ILE A 1 4.19 -19.16 21.70
CA ILE A 1 3.25 -18.82 20.61
C ILE A 1 2.31 -20.01 20.42
N SER A 2 0.99 -19.82 20.47
CA SER A 2 0.04 -20.92 20.29
C SER A 2 -0.04 -21.36 18.83
N ARG A 3 -0.46 -22.60 18.55
CA ARG A 3 -0.67 -23.08 17.17
C ARG A 3 -1.63 -22.19 16.39
N GLY A 4 -2.69 -21.68 17.06
CA GLY A 4 -3.63 -20.74 16.48
C GLY A 4 -2.99 -19.38 16.15
N ASN A 5 -2.24 -18.79 17.08
CA ASN A 5 -1.56 -17.52 16.86
C ASN A 5 -0.51 -17.62 15.74
N SER A 6 0.25 -18.71 15.71
CA SER A 6 1.19 -18.99 14.60
C SER A 6 0.47 -19.09 13.26
N ASN A 7 -0.70 -19.73 13.20
CA ASN A 7 -1.47 -19.88 11.97
C ASN A 7 -2.01 -18.53 11.47
N MET A 8 -2.54 -17.71 12.38
CA MET A 8 -3.04 -16.37 12.06
C MET A 8 -1.92 -15.50 11.47
N ASN A 9 -0.79 -15.37 12.16
CA ASN A 9 0.34 -14.57 11.68
C ASN A 9 0.90 -15.10 10.35
N LEU A 10 0.93 -16.42 10.16
CA LEU A 10 1.40 -17.02 8.92
C LEU A 10 0.47 -16.68 7.74
N ARG A 11 -0.84 -16.72 7.93
CA ARG A 11 -1.82 -16.30 6.91
C ARG A 11 -1.69 -14.83 6.57
N GLU A 12 -1.41 -13.99 7.56
CA GLU A 12 -1.12 -12.58 7.32
C GLU A 12 0.14 -12.44 6.47
N LEU A 13 1.25 -13.08 6.84
CA LEU A 13 2.49 -13.02 6.05
C LEU A 13 2.30 -13.51 4.59
N ILE A 14 1.45 -14.51 4.37
CA ILE A 14 1.05 -14.96 3.04
C ILE A 14 0.24 -13.88 2.30
N THR A 15 -0.71 -13.24 2.99
CA THR A 15 -1.53 -12.15 2.42
C THR A 15 -0.68 -10.95 2.01
N TRP A 16 0.33 -10.60 2.82
CA TRP A 16 1.31 -9.56 2.50
C TRP A 16 2.29 -9.97 1.40
N GLY A 17 2.26 -11.23 0.93
CA GLY A 17 3.20 -11.74 -0.07
C GLY A 17 4.63 -11.95 0.44
N LEU A 18 4.82 -11.97 1.76
CA LEU A 18 6.14 -12.13 2.41
C LEU A 18 6.51 -13.60 2.63
N VAL A 19 5.52 -14.48 2.63
CA VAL A 19 5.69 -15.92 2.77
C VAL A 19 4.87 -16.63 1.69
N ARG A 20 5.42 -17.69 1.12
CA ARG A 20 4.70 -18.58 0.20
C ARG A 20 4.67 -20.01 0.73
N LYS A 21 3.64 -20.75 0.34
CA LYS A 21 3.54 -22.18 0.63
C LYS A 21 4.41 -22.97 -0.36
N GLU A 22 5.14 -23.94 0.17
CA GLU A 22 5.93 -24.90 -0.60
C GLU A 22 5.39 -26.30 -0.32
N ILE A 23 5.08 -27.02 -1.38
CA ILE A 23 4.61 -28.41 -1.30
C ILE A 23 5.82 -29.31 -1.53
N LYS A 24 6.10 -30.19 -0.56
CA LYS A 24 7.14 -31.21 -0.68
C LYS A 24 6.50 -32.55 -1.03
N PRO A 25 6.86 -33.18 -2.15
CA PRO A 25 6.30 -34.49 -2.53
C PRO A 25 6.50 -35.52 -1.42
N GLY A 26 5.46 -36.31 -1.12
CA GLY A 26 5.50 -37.34 -0.09
C GLY A 26 5.22 -36.85 1.34
N GLU A 27 5.20 -35.53 1.58
CA GLU A 27 4.88 -34.96 2.88
C GLU A 27 3.40 -34.53 2.97
N ARG A 28 2.73 -34.87 4.08
CA ARG A 28 1.36 -34.38 4.38
C ARG A 28 1.36 -33.00 5.05
N LYS A 29 2.53 -32.51 5.46
CA LYS A 29 2.71 -31.22 6.11
C LYS A 29 2.85 -30.11 5.08
N GLU A 30 2.39 -28.91 5.45
CA GLU A 30 2.61 -27.70 4.67
C GLU A 30 3.94 -27.08 5.07
N PHE A 31 4.77 -26.74 4.08
CA PHE A 31 6.01 -25.98 4.28
C PHE A 31 5.82 -24.56 3.79
N PHE A 32 6.59 -23.65 4.37
CA PHE A 32 6.49 -22.22 4.07
C PHE A 32 7.89 -21.65 3.90
N VAL A 33 8.04 -20.78 2.91
CA VAL A 33 9.31 -20.12 2.59
C VAL A 33 9.09 -18.62 2.58
N ALA A 34 9.91 -17.90 3.34
CA ALA A 34 9.89 -16.45 3.39
C ALA A 34 10.67 -15.82 2.23
N GLU A 35 10.29 -14.61 1.84
CA GLU A 35 11.08 -13.76 0.96
C GLU A 35 12.38 -13.36 1.65
N LYS A 36 13.50 -13.47 0.92
CA LYS A 36 14.85 -13.18 1.43
C LYS A 36 15.41 -11.87 0.90
N ASP A 37 14.90 -11.38 -0.23
CA ASP A 37 15.30 -10.08 -0.76
C ASP A 37 14.55 -8.96 -0.03
N MET A 38 15.27 -8.18 0.78
CA MET A 38 14.73 -7.04 1.50
C MET A 38 14.13 -5.96 0.59
N TRP A 39 14.57 -5.89 -0.67
CA TRP A 39 13.97 -5.00 -1.68
C TRP A 39 12.57 -5.47 -2.07
N GLU A 40 12.41 -6.77 -2.34
CA GLU A 40 11.10 -7.36 -2.63
C GLU A 40 10.17 -7.27 -1.42
N VAL A 41 10.67 -7.55 -0.20
CA VAL A 41 9.94 -7.35 1.06
C VAL A 41 9.40 -5.92 1.15
N SER A 42 10.25 -4.93 0.89
CA SER A 42 9.87 -3.52 0.96
C SER A 42 8.79 -3.17 -0.07
N LYS A 43 8.90 -3.67 -1.30
CA LYS A 43 7.88 -3.49 -2.34
C LYS A 43 6.55 -4.14 -1.96
N CYS A 44 6.58 -5.35 -1.41
CA CYS A 44 5.38 -6.03 -0.90
C CYS A 44 4.69 -5.21 0.19
N ILE A 45 5.45 -4.69 1.16
CA ILE A 45 4.91 -3.83 2.23
C ILE A 45 4.28 -2.56 1.66
N ILE A 46 4.96 -1.87 0.74
CA ILE A 46 4.44 -0.63 0.13
C ILE A 46 3.13 -0.90 -0.61
N ARG A 47 3.05 -1.98 -1.39
CA ARG A 47 1.84 -2.35 -2.14
C ARG A 47 0.67 -2.65 -1.21
N GLU A 48 0.92 -3.44 -0.17
CA GLU A 48 -0.15 -3.84 0.74
C GLU A 48 -0.61 -2.66 1.62
N ARG A 49 0.31 -1.79 2.07
CA ARG A 49 -0.07 -0.54 2.76
C ARG A 49 -0.85 0.40 1.86
N LYS A 50 -0.40 0.62 0.62
CA LYS A 50 -1.14 1.43 -0.35
C LYS A 50 -2.58 0.92 -0.52
N LYS A 51 -2.74 -0.40 -0.69
CA LYS A 51 -4.04 -1.05 -0.85
C LYS A 51 -4.93 -0.93 0.40
N ARG A 52 -4.35 -1.05 1.60
CA ARG A 52 -5.11 -1.00 2.85
C ARG A 52 -5.41 0.41 3.32
N GLU A 53 -4.50 1.35 3.13
CA GLU A 53 -4.61 2.68 3.72
C GLU A 53 -4.99 3.71 2.66
N LEU A 54 -4.19 3.83 1.59
CA LEU A 54 -4.40 4.88 0.59
C LEU A 54 -5.69 4.67 -0.22
N ASP A 55 -5.96 3.44 -0.64
CA ASP A 55 -7.19 3.14 -1.39
C ASP A 55 -8.45 3.33 -0.51
N GLN A 56 -8.36 3.12 0.80
CA GLN A 56 -9.46 3.42 1.72
C GLN A 56 -9.68 4.94 1.84
N ILE A 57 -8.60 5.71 1.99
CA ILE A 57 -8.68 7.18 2.05
C ILE A 57 -9.31 7.74 0.77
N LYS A 58 -8.89 7.25 -0.41
CA LYS A 58 -9.49 7.66 -1.69
C LYS A 58 -10.99 7.45 -1.73
N ARG A 59 -11.46 6.26 -1.32
CA ARG A 59 -12.90 5.97 -1.27
C ARG A 59 -13.64 6.95 -0.37
N THR A 60 -13.10 7.24 0.82
CA THR A 60 -13.69 8.22 1.73
C THR A 60 -13.75 9.61 1.10
N ILE A 61 -12.66 10.05 0.46
CA ILE A 61 -12.61 11.35 -0.24
C ILE A 61 -13.64 11.40 -1.37
N ASP A 62 -13.77 10.33 -2.17
CA ASP A 62 -14.74 10.29 -3.26
C ASP A 62 -16.19 10.35 -2.75
N HIS A 63 -16.47 9.74 -1.59
CA HIS A 63 -17.77 9.86 -0.93
C HIS A 63 -18.05 11.29 -0.43
N LEU A 64 -17.04 11.95 0.15
CA LEU A 64 -17.15 13.34 0.61
C LEU A 64 -17.31 14.31 -0.57
N ALA A 65 -16.63 14.06 -1.68
CA ALA A 65 -16.74 14.85 -2.90
C ALA A 65 -18.12 14.75 -3.57
N ALA A 66 -18.88 13.69 -3.28
CA ALA A 66 -20.25 13.51 -3.78
C ALA A 66 -21.31 14.25 -2.95
N VAL A 67 -20.92 14.93 -1.86
CA VAL A 67 -21.86 15.71 -1.04
C VAL A 67 -22.28 16.97 -1.80
N GLU A 68 -23.58 17.08 -2.06
CA GLU A 68 -24.19 18.25 -2.69
C GLU A 68 -24.51 19.33 -1.65
N GLY A 69 -24.35 20.59 -2.05
CA GLY A 69 -24.65 21.76 -1.23
C GLY A 69 -24.92 22.98 -2.11
N ASP A 70 -25.30 24.09 -1.49
CA ASP A 70 -25.55 25.32 -2.21
C ASP A 70 -24.22 25.92 -2.71
N LYS A 71 -24.08 26.07 -4.02
CA LYS A 71 -22.89 26.66 -4.63
C LYS A 71 -22.69 28.14 -4.28
N LYS A 72 -23.70 28.81 -3.73
CA LYS A 72 -23.58 30.20 -3.26
C LYS A 72 -23.18 30.30 -1.79
N ASP A 73 -23.18 29.18 -1.06
CA ASP A 73 -22.72 29.11 0.32
C ASP A 73 -21.19 29.09 0.36
N GLU A 74 -20.61 30.02 1.12
CA GLU A 74 -19.16 30.15 1.26
C GLU A 74 -18.55 28.93 1.95
N GLU A 75 -19.22 28.35 2.96
CA GLU A 75 -18.75 27.17 3.67
C GLU A 75 -18.70 25.94 2.75
N TYR A 76 -19.68 25.81 1.84
CA TYR A 76 -19.71 24.73 0.87
C TYR A 76 -18.57 24.86 -0.16
N GLN A 77 -18.27 26.08 -0.63
CA GLN A 77 -17.16 26.30 -1.56
C GLN A 77 -15.79 26.00 -0.92
N GLU A 78 -15.60 26.38 0.34
CA GLU A 78 -14.39 26.05 1.09
C GLU A 78 -14.25 24.54 1.28
N PHE A 79 -15.34 23.86 1.66
CA PHE A 79 -15.38 22.40 1.75
C PHE A 79 -14.98 21.72 0.44
N VAL A 80 -15.58 22.11 -0.69
CA VAL A 80 -15.27 21.55 -2.01
C VAL A 80 -13.80 21.73 -2.36
N THR A 81 -13.24 22.91 -2.07
CA THR A 81 -11.83 23.22 -2.32
C THR A 81 -10.91 22.30 -1.51
N LEU A 82 -11.18 22.14 -0.21
CA LEU A 82 -10.40 21.27 0.68
C LEU A 82 -10.44 19.81 0.22
N ILE A 83 -11.61 19.32 -0.18
CA ILE A 83 -11.77 17.95 -0.69
C ILE A 83 -11.00 17.75 -2.01
N ASP A 84 -10.99 18.75 -2.90
CA ASP A 84 -10.22 18.68 -4.14
C ASP A 84 -8.70 18.65 -3.87
N ASP A 85 -8.22 19.48 -2.95
CA ASP A 85 -6.81 19.49 -2.53
C ASP A 85 -6.39 18.13 -1.95
N MET A 86 -7.22 17.54 -1.08
CA MET A 86 -7.00 16.20 -0.53
C MET A 86 -6.98 15.13 -1.62
N LYS A 87 -7.87 15.24 -2.61
CA LYS A 87 -7.92 14.33 -3.76
C LYS A 87 -6.66 14.43 -4.62
N ASN A 88 -6.19 15.64 -4.88
CA ASN A 88 -4.97 15.91 -5.63
C ASN A 88 -3.72 15.37 -4.91
N LEU A 89 -3.65 15.58 -3.59
CA LEU A 89 -2.57 15.05 -2.75
C LEU A 89 -2.55 13.52 -2.75
N THR A 90 -3.71 12.89 -2.53
CA THR A 90 -3.84 11.43 -2.47
C THR A 90 -3.53 10.78 -3.83
N THR A 91 -3.92 11.43 -4.93
CA THR A 91 -3.57 11.00 -6.29
C THR A 91 -2.06 11.12 -6.56
N SER A 92 -1.42 12.17 -6.06
CA SER A 92 0.03 12.34 -6.19
C SER A 92 0.78 11.29 -5.38
N ALA A 93 0.36 11.03 -4.14
CA ALA A 93 0.90 9.97 -3.31
C ALA A 93 0.76 8.60 -3.97
N ASP A 94 -0.40 8.30 -4.56
CA ASP A 94 -0.63 7.03 -5.30
C ASP A 94 0.36 6.83 -6.44
N LYS A 95 0.58 7.87 -7.26
CA LYS A 95 1.55 7.85 -8.35
C LYS A 95 2.96 7.60 -7.85
N VAL A 96 3.37 8.25 -6.75
CA VAL A 96 4.69 8.04 -6.14
C VAL A 96 4.83 6.62 -5.62
N LEU A 97 3.87 6.12 -4.83
CA LEU A 97 3.91 4.76 -4.28
C LEU A 97 3.88 3.70 -5.38
N ASN A 98 3.12 3.89 -6.45
CA ASN A 98 3.13 2.98 -7.60
C ASN A 98 4.53 2.94 -8.25
N ARG A 99 5.15 4.10 -8.50
CA ARG A 99 6.52 4.18 -9.04
C ARG A 99 7.52 3.49 -8.13
N LEU A 100 7.48 3.74 -6.82
CA LEU A 100 8.36 3.09 -5.84
C LEU A 100 8.15 1.58 -5.79
N SER A 101 6.89 1.12 -5.88
CA SER A 101 6.57 -0.30 -5.86
C SER A 101 7.02 -1.04 -7.13
N MET A 102 7.20 -0.35 -8.25
CA MET A 102 7.65 -0.93 -9.51
C MET A 102 9.14 -0.64 -9.79
N ALA A 103 9.76 0.23 -9.00
CA ALA A 103 11.15 0.63 -9.20
C ALA A 103 12.13 -0.52 -8.98
N GLU A 104 13.20 -0.49 -9.76
CA GLU A 104 14.38 -1.32 -9.50
C GLU A 104 15.26 -0.68 -8.41
N LYS A 105 15.87 -1.53 -7.58
CA LYS A 105 16.76 -1.11 -6.48
C LYS A 105 17.84 -0.13 -6.96
N ASN A 106 18.50 -0.45 -8.08
CA ASN A 106 19.61 0.33 -8.61
C ASN A 106 19.17 1.70 -9.13
N TRP A 107 17.97 1.79 -9.70
CA TRP A 107 17.40 3.06 -10.16
C TRP A 107 17.11 3.99 -8.97
N LEU A 108 16.51 3.45 -7.90
CA LEU A 108 16.16 4.25 -6.71
C LEU A 108 17.42 4.76 -6.01
N LEU A 109 18.40 3.89 -5.76
CA LEU A 109 19.66 4.26 -5.11
C LEU A 109 20.41 5.33 -5.92
N LYS A 110 20.46 5.20 -7.25
CA LYS A 110 21.07 6.23 -8.12
C LYS A 110 20.33 7.57 -8.03
N LYS A 111 19.00 7.57 -7.97
CA LYS A 111 18.20 8.79 -7.79
C LYS A 111 18.43 9.42 -6.42
N PHE A 112 18.51 8.61 -5.37
CA PHE A 112 18.80 9.06 -4.01
C PHE A 112 20.19 9.71 -3.92
N LEU A 113 21.23 9.04 -4.42
CA LEU A 113 22.59 9.59 -4.42
C LEU A 113 22.69 10.93 -5.16
N LYS A 114 21.99 11.07 -6.31
CA LYS A 114 21.91 12.33 -7.07
C LYS A 114 21.18 13.48 -6.38
N MET A 115 20.52 13.23 -5.24
CA MET A 115 19.92 14.32 -4.44
C MET A 115 20.89 14.86 -3.38
N PHE A 116 21.93 14.08 -3.03
CA PHE A 116 22.93 14.45 -2.02
C PHE A 116 24.31 14.78 -2.62
N VAL A 117 24.48 14.53 -3.93
CA VAL A 117 25.62 14.92 -4.75
C VAL A 117 25.12 15.86 -5.83
#